data_AF-A0A0F5LJP7-F1
#
_entry.id   AF-A0A0F5LJP7-F1
#
_cell.length_a   1.000
_cell.length_b   1.000
_cell.length_c   1.000
_cell.angle_alpha   90.00
_cell.angle_beta   90.00
_cell.angle_gamma   90.00
#
_symmetry.space_group_name_H-M   'P 1'
#
loop_
_entity.id
_entity.type
_entity.pdbx_description
1 polymer ?
#
loop_
_entity_poly.entity_id
_entity_poly.type
_entity_poly.pdbx_seq_one_letter_code
_entity_poly.pdbx_strand_id
1 'polypeptide(L)'
;MAAGECGPAVAGVVTCNDTSNNPFADGITYASPGIVAINLGSGIILDRTAGTANVGVQLQTFTGAPAAITLSNGVVVNTSGLYASGVVVQSSGDMFITSAADIAVAVPTSIVAPTGVGTYGLQAWASDSSGAANIGIVQQANSSINVSGMEGIGIYSLNNGAGSATISASGSIGTAGFRGYGINAWNTLTTGGTTPISLTEQGTVVTDGEEAVGLYSLNDGSGDASISLAGQIETLNYSSDAAIAYITNASSAGNARISASESASVTTKGDISNGLWALNFGLGEVSVASGGTITTDGASSNGIRANIYNSASAGQAAVSMLAGARIDSKGTEANGILVNNRGVGASSVSLQARTFVMTSGARAYGISITGTGTASLRQEEASVISASGEQSFAANLTAAGYVDVNIAGVQRPVVFSVLASRPSRLPPIPMCLSDRAGRFQAGGRSTS
;
A
#
# COMPACT_ATOMS: atom_id res chain seq x y z
N MET A 1 2.49 -34.64 10.06
CA MET A 1 1.25 -35.22 10.64
C MET A 1 0.07 -35.02 9.68
N ALA A 2 -0.17 -33.81 9.16
CA ALA A 2 -1.25 -33.54 8.20
C ALA A 2 -1.28 -34.38 6.91
N ALA A 3 -0.13 -34.82 6.36
CA ALA A 3 -0.14 -35.67 5.15
C ALA A 3 -0.81 -37.04 5.38
N GLY A 4 -0.78 -37.58 6.61
CA GLY A 4 -1.44 -38.85 6.93
C GLY A 4 -2.95 -38.72 7.07
N GLU A 5 -3.46 -37.49 7.12
CA GLU A 5 -4.88 -37.18 7.31
C GLU A 5 -5.65 -37.15 5.99
N CYS A 6 -4.97 -36.84 4.88
CA CYS A 6 -5.58 -36.76 3.55
C CYS A 6 -5.61 -38.08 2.76
N GLY A 7 -5.26 -39.19 3.41
CA GLY A 7 -5.14 -40.50 2.77
C GLY A 7 -3.77 -40.75 2.12
N PRO A 8 -3.58 -41.93 1.52
CA PRO A 8 -2.29 -42.33 0.95
C PRO A 8 -1.93 -41.51 -0.29
N ALA A 9 -0.63 -41.27 -0.48
CA ALA A 9 -0.12 -40.61 -1.67
C ALA A 9 -0.29 -41.50 -2.92
N VAL A 10 -0.76 -40.91 -4.02
CA VAL A 10 -0.79 -41.52 -5.35
C VAL A 10 0.27 -40.84 -6.21
N ALA A 11 1.25 -41.62 -6.69
CA ALA A 11 2.40 -41.10 -7.45
C ALA A 11 3.18 -39.97 -6.74
N GLY A 12 3.24 -39.98 -5.40
CA GLY A 12 3.92 -38.96 -4.61
C GLY A 12 3.11 -37.70 -4.32
N VAL A 13 1.85 -37.63 -4.78
CA VAL A 13 0.92 -36.53 -4.54
C VAL A 13 -0.17 -36.98 -3.56
N VAL A 14 -0.50 -36.14 -2.59
CA VAL A 14 -1.62 -36.37 -1.66
C VAL A 14 -2.70 -35.35 -1.97
N THR A 15 -3.89 -35.80 -2.35
CA THR A 15 -5.02 -34.92 -2.68
C THR A 15 -6.11 -35.02 -1.62
N CYS A 16 -6.42 -33.90 -0.98
CA CYS A 16 -7.40 -33.81 0.09
C CYS A 16 -8.79 -33.43 -0.47
N ASN A 17 -9.34 -34.26 -1.36
CA ASN A 17 -10.67 -34.04 -1.97
C ASN A 17 -11.59 -35.27 -1.93
N ASP A 18 -11.11 -36.42 -1.43
CA ASP A 18 -11.89 -37.67 -1.39
C ASP A 18 -12.85 -37.70 -0.19
N THR A 19 -14.11 -37.33 -0.41
CA THR A 19 -15.17 -37.39 0.60
C THR A 19 -15.45 -38.79 1.17
N SER A 20 -14.98 -39.86 0.52
CA SER A 20 -15.27 -41.24 0.94
C SER A 20 -14.21 -41.84 1.86
N ASN A 21 -12.94 -41.43 1.75
CA ASN A 21 -11.84 -41.98 2.55
C ASN A 21 -11.01 -40.94 3.31
N ASN A 22 -11.20 -39.65 3.04
CA ASN A 22 -10.49 -38.57 3.72
C ASN A 22 -11.39 -37.93 4.80
N PRO A 23 -11.05 -38.00 6.10
CA PRO A 23 -11.79 -37.31 7.16
C PRO A 23 -11.77 -35.77 7.04
N PHE A 24 -10.96 -35.22 6.14
CA PHE A 24 -10.75 -33.79 5.88
C PHE A 24 -11.07 -33.40 4.43
N ALA A 25 -12.08 -34.04 3.82
CA ALA A 25 -12.59 -33.61 2.52
C ALA A 25 -13.08 -32.14 2.53
N ASP A 26 -13.35 -31.64 3.73
CA ASP A 26 -13.64 -30.25 4.04
C ASP A 26 -12.41 -29.47 4.54
N GLY A 27 -11.23 -29.69 3.94
CA GLY A 27 -9.99 -28.97 4.31
C GLY A 27 -9.40 -29.39 5.65
N ILE A 28 -8.24 -28.81 6.00
CA ILE A 28 -7.49 -29.16 7.22
C ILE A 28 -7.80 -28.12 8.30
N THR A 29 -8.53 -28.51 9.34
CA THR A 29 -8.94 -27.59 10.41
C THR A 29 -8.57 -28.13 11.78
N TYR A 30 -7.83 -27.33 12.55
CA TYR A 30 -7.59 -27.58 13.98
C TYR A 30 -8.02 -26.40 14.83
N ALA A 31 -8.93 -26.65 15.77
CA ALA A 31 -9.38 -25.69 16.78
C ALA A 31 -9.11 -26.18 18.22
N SER A 32 -8.21 -27.16 18.37
CA SER A 32 -7.89 -27.76 19.66
C SER A 32 -6.75 -26.99 20.35
N PRO A 33 -6.85 -26.72 21.67
CA PRO A 33 -5.85 -25.96 22.42
C PRO A 33 -4.44 -26.59 22.44
N GLY A 34 -4.30 -27.87 22.07
CA GLY A 34 -3.00 -28.57 22.06
C GLY A 34 -2.22 -28.49 20.74
N ILE A 35 -2.85 -28.03 19.65
CA ILE A 35 -2.20 -27.95 18.34
C ILE A 35 -1.84 -26.50 18.07
N VAL A 36 -0.55 -26.23 17.95
CA VAL A 36 0.01 -24.89 17.77
C VAL A 36 0.68 -24.71 16.41
N ALA A 37 0.80 -25.76 15.61
CA ALA A 37 1.45 -25.69 14.32
C ALA A 37 0.89 -26.68 13.29
N ILE A 38 0.75 -26.22 12.05
CA ILE A 38 0.48 -27.05 10.86
C ILE A 38 1.66 -26.90 9.90
N ASN A 39 2.21 -28.01 9.42
CA ASN A 39 3.27 -28.01 8.41
C ASN A 39 2.86 -28.92 7.25
N LEU A 40 2.67 -28.32 6.06
CA LEU A 40 2.37 -29.05 4.82
C LEU A 40 3.63 -29.12 3.94
N GLY A 41 4.01 -30.35 3.60
CA GLY A 41 5.14 -30.64 2.70
C GLY A 41 4.77 -30.48 1.23
N SER A 42 5.76 -30.56 0.34
CA SER A 42 5.52 -30.54 -1.12
C SER A 42 4.60 -31.67 -1.59
N GLY A 43 3.81 -31.44 -2.64
CA GLY A 43 2.96 -32.46 -3.25
C GLY A 43 1.59 -32.65 -2.56
N ILE A 44 1.25 -31.78 -1.61
CA ILE A 44 -0.09 -31.74 -1.02
C ILE A 44 -1.00 -30.84 -1.87
N ILE A 45 -2.14 -31.36 -2.29
CA ILE A 45 -3.17 -30.62 -3.02
C ILE A 45 -4.44 -30.59 -2.17
N LEU A 46 -4.88 -29.40 -1.80
CA LEU A 46 -6.16 -29.15 -1.14
C LEU A 46 -7.11 -28.59 -2.19
N ASP A 47 -8.10 -29.36 -2.62
CA ASP A 47 -9.05 -28.94 -3.64
C ASP A 47 -10.47 -29.03 -3.09
N ARG A 48 -11.01 -27.90 -2.64
CA ARG A 48 -12.31 -27.84 -1.98
C ARG A 48 -13.42 -27.60 -2.97
N THR A 49 -14.44 -28.45 -2.91
CA THR A 49 -15.72 -28.21 -3.60
C THR A 49 -16.29 -26.86 -3.16
N ALA A 50 -16.83 -26.08 -4.11
CA ALA A 50 -17.37 -24.75 -3.85
C ALA A 50 -18.47 -24.77 -2.75
N GLY A 51 -18.46 -23.76 -1.88
CA GLY A 51 -19.28 -23.72 -0.68
C GLY A 51 -19.03 -22.47 0.17
N THR A 52 -19.99 -22.14 1.03
CA THR A 52 -19.91 -20.95 1.90
C THR A 52 -18.90 -21.19 3.04
N ALA A 53 -18.09 -20.17 3.35
CA ALA A 53 -17.06 -20.19 4.39
C ALA A 53 -16.06 -21.34 4.26
N ASN A 54 -15.73 -21.70 3.01
CA ASN A 54 -14.76 -22.75 2.71
C ASN A 54 -13.34 -22.31 3.05
N VAL A 55 -12.67 -23.05 3.94
CA VAL A 55 -11.28 -22.77 4.31
C VAL A 55 -10.36 -23.92 3.92
N GLY A 56 -9.27 -23.66 3.20
CA GLY A 56 -8.33 -24.71 2.80
C GLY A 56 -7.58 -25.28 4.00
N VAL A 57 -6.91 -24.42 4.75
CA VAL A 57 -6.19 -24.75 6.00
C VAL A 57 -6.56 -23.76 7.09
N GLN A 58 -6.92 -24.26 8.27
CA GLN A 58 -7.31 -23.44 9.41
C GLN A 58 -6.64 -23.90 10.71
N LEU A 59 -6.03 -22.96 11.42
CA LEU A 59 -5.53 -23.14 12.77
C LEU A 59 -6.13 -22.09 13.71
N GLN A 60 -6.80 -22.53 14.77
CA GLN A 60 -7.36 -21.66 15.80
C GLN A 60 -6.83 -22.05 17.19
N THR A 61 -6.20 -21.11 17.91
CA THR A 61 -5.71 -21.33 19.27
C THR A 61 -6.04 -20.15 20.20
N PHE A 62 -6.79 -20.37 21.27
CA PHE A 62 -7.17 -19.29 22.21
C PHE A 62 -6.48 -19.41 23.57
N THR A 63 -5.32 -20.05 23.62
CA THR A 63 -4.57 -20.33 24.85
C THR A 63 -3.47 -19.31 25.13
N GLY A 64 -3.28 -18.31 24.26
CA GLY A 64 -2.13 -17.40 24.28
C GLY A 64 -0.84 -18.02 23.75
N ALA A 65 -0.85 -19.32 23.42
CA ALA A 65 0.29 -19.97 22.78
C ALA A 65 0.42 -19.51 21.32
N PRO A 66 1.67 -19.34 20.80
CA PRO A 66 1.87 -19.00 19.40
C PRO A 66 1.22 -20.03 18.45
N ALA A 67 0.72 -19.58 17.31
CA ALA A 67 0.11 -20.40 16.27
C ALA A 67 0.88 -20.24 14.94
N ALA A 68 1.23 -21.35 14.28
CA ALA A 68 2.00 -21.30 13.05
C ALA A 68 1.44 -22.20 11.93
N ILE A 69 1.40 -21.69 10.69
CA ILE A 69 1.17 -22.50 9.50
C ILE A 69 2.35 -22.33 8.54
N THR A 70 2.96 -23.44 8.14
CA THR A 70 4.02 -23.48 7.13
C THR A 70 3.57 -24.31 5.93
N LEU A 71 3.56 -23.70 4.74
CA LEU A 71 3.27 -24.37 3.47
C LEU A 71 4.52 -24.38 2.59
N SER A 72 4.99 -25.58 2.24
CA SER A 72 6.18 -25.76 1.41
C SER A 72 5.88 -25.49 -0.07
N ASN A 73 6.94 -25.33 -0.88
CA ASN A 73 6.82 -25.27 -2.33
C ASN A 73 6.15 -26.55 -2.87
N GLY A 74 5.27 -26.40 -3.86
CA GLY A 74 4.49 -27.49 -4.43
C GLY A 74 3.27 -27.91 -3.60
N VAL A 75 2.91 -27.15 -2.56
CA VAL A 75 1.56 -27.21 -1.97
C VAL A 75 0.62 -26.41 -2.87
N VAL A 76 -0.57 -26.94 -3.15
CA VAL A 76 -1.64 -26.26 -3.89
C VAL A 76 -2.88 -26.17 -3.01
N VAL A 77 -3.50 -24.99 -2.92
CA VAL A 77 -4.74 -24.77 -2.16
C VAL A 77 -5.77 -24.08 -3.04
N ASN A 78 -6.84 -24.79 -3.39
CA ASN A 78 -7.97 -24.28 -4.15
C ASN A 78 -9.21 -24.26 -3.25
N THR A 79 -9.82 -23.08 -3.12
CA THR A 79 -11.09 -22.91 -2.41
C THR A 79 -12.03 -22.04 -3.23
N SER A 80 -13.34 -22.27 -3.08
CA SER A 80 -14.33 -21.46 -3.77
C SER A 80 -15.61 -21.30 -2.98
N GLY A 81 -16.27 -20.16 -3.17
CA GLY A 81 -17.57 -19.81 -2.61
C GLY A 81 -17.55 -18.51 -1.80
N LEU A 82 -18.70 -18.13 -1.24
CA LEU A 82 -18.82 -16.94 -0.40
C LEU A 82 -17.98 -17.11 0.87
N TYR A 83 -17.24 -16.07 1.29
CA TYR A 83 -16.35 -16.12 2.46
C TYR A 83 -15.25 -17.20 2.39
N ALA A 84 -14.89 -17.66 1.18
CA ALA A 84 -13.83 -18.64 1.04
C ALA A 84 -12.46 -18.06 1.41
N SER A 85 -11.61 -18.88 2.03
CA SER A 85 -10.23 -18.55 2.38
C SER A 85 -9.28 -19.69 2.03
N GLY A 86 -8.09 -19.39 1.54
CA GLY A 86 -7.04 -20.38 1.35
C GLY A 86 -6.51 -20.88 2.69
N VAL A 87 -5.94 -19.96 3.48
CA VAL A 87 -5.28 -20.27 4.76
C VAL A 87 -5.71 -19.27 5.83
N VAL A 88 -6.08 -19.77 7.01
CA VAL A 88 -6.50 -18.96 8.14
C VAL A 88 -5.74 -19.36 9.40
N VAL A 89 -5.14 -18.39 10.07
CA VAL A 89 -4.68 -18.51 11.47
C VAL A 89 -5.43 -17.51 12.33
N GLN A 90 -6.00 -17.97 13.44
CA GLN A 90 -6.60 -17.11 14.44
C GLN A 90 -6.09 -17.49 15.82
N SER A 91 -5.58 -16.50 16.57
CA SER A 91 -5.05 -16.78 17.90
C SER A 91 -5.13 -15.58 18.85
N SER A 92 -5.05 -15.85 20.15
CA SER A 92 -4.72 -14.85 21.18
C SER A 92 -3.21 -14.74 21.46
N GLY A 93 -2.40 -15.67 20.94
CA GLY A 93 -0.93 -15.60 20.94
C GLY A 93 -0.37 -15.11 19.60
N ASP A 94 0.95 -15.04 19.48
CA ASP A 94 1.62 -14.66 18.24
C ASP A 94 1.24 -15.61 17.08
N MET A 95 1.08 -15.07 15.88
CA MET A 95 0.68 -15.85 14.71
C MET A 95 1.67 -15.73 13.58
N PHE A 96 2.00 -16.87 12.97
CA PHE A 96 2.93 -16.94 11.86
C PHE A 96 2.35 -17.74 10.70
N ILE A 97 2.39 -17.17 9.50
CA ILE A 97 2.13 -17.89 8.25
C ILE A 97 3.37 -17.77 7.39
N THR A 98 3.94 -18.90 6.97
CA THR A 98 5.00 -18.94 5.96
C THR A 98 4.51 -19.79 4.79
N SER A 99 4.35 -19.19 3.62
CA SER A 99 3.80 -19.87 2.45
C SER A 99 4.71 -19.78 1.24
N ALA A 100 5.03 -20.94 0.67
CA ALA A 100 5.55 -21.10 -0.69
C ALA A 100 4.53 -21.82 -1.60
N ALA A 101 3.26 -21.85 -1.20
CA ALA A 101 2.19 -22.57 -1.90
C ALA A 101 1.58 -21.74 -3.03
N ASP A 102 1.00 -22.44 -4.00
CA ASP A 102 0.07 -21.86 -4.97
C ASP A 102 -1.35 -21.89 -4.40
N ILE A 103 -1.96 -20.72 -4.25
CA ILE A 103 -3.26 -20.55 -3.60
C ILE A 103 -4.22 -19.88 -4.57
N ALA A 104 -5.37 -20.51 -4.82
CA ALA A 104 -6.46 -19.95 -5.58
C ALA A 104 -7.73 -19.90 -4.73
N VAL A 105 -8.34 -18.72 -4.64
CA VAL A 105 -9.59 -18.49 -3.92
C VAL A 105 -10.55 -17.76 -4.85
N ALA A 106 -11.74 -18.31 -5.08
CA ALA A 106 -12.68 -17.70 -6.03
C ALA A 106 -14.12 -17.71 -5.54
N VAL A 107 -14.78 -16.55 -5.58
CA VAL A 107 -16.25 -16.49 -5.57
C VAL A 107 -16.75 -16.77 -6.99
N PRO A 108 -17.56 -17.83 -7.22
CA PRO A 108 -18.13 -18.10 -8.53
C PRO A 108 -18.94 -16.89 -9.04
N THR A 109 -18.81 -16.56 -10.31
CA THR A 109 -19.53 -15.43 -10.94
C THR A 109 -21.06 -15.59 -10.93
N SER A 110 -21.55 -16.81 -10.70
CA SER A 110 -22.96 -17.09 -10.50
C SER A 110 -23.51 -16.60 -9.15
N ILE A 111 -22.63 -16.21 -8.22
CA ILE A 111 -23.00 -15.74 -6.88
C ILE A 111 -22.81 -14.23 -6.80
N VAL A 112 -23.89 -13.51 -6.49
CA VAL A 112 -23.82 -12.09 -6.15
C VAL A 112 -23.40 -11.99 -4.68
N ALA A 113 -22.14 -11.66 -4.44
CA ALA A 113 -21.65 -11.41 -3.09
C ALA A 113 -22.21 -10.06 -2.57
N PRO A 114 -22.74 -10.02 -1.33
CA PRO A 114 -23.03 -8.74 -0.69
C PRO A 114 -21.71 -7.99 -0.37
N THR A 115 -21.79 -6.67 -0.22
CA THR A 115 -20.68 -5.85 0.30
C THR A 115 -20.27 -6.30 1.70
N GLY A 116 -18.98 -6.25 2.04
CA GLY A 116 -18.46 -6.75 3.31
C GLY A 116 -18.10 -8.24 3.32
N VAL A 117 -18.13 -8.91 2.16
CA VAL A 117 -17.82 -10.35 2.03
C VAL A 117 -16.43 -10.53 1.45
N GLY A 118 -15.42 -10.47 2.31
CA GLY A 118 -14.04 -10.73 1.91
C GLY A 118 -13.78 -12.22 1.64
N THR A 119 -13.01 -12.49 0.58
CA THR A 119 -12.32 -13.77 0.37
C THR A 119 -10.82 -13.58 0.52
N TYR A 120 -10.11 -14.54 1.13
CA TYR A 120 -8.73 -14.31 1.56
C TYR A 120 -7.78 -15.40 1.07
N GLY A 121 -6.67 -15.06 0.42
CA GLY A 121 -5.62 -16.03 0.11
C GLY A 121 -4.96 -16.54 1.39
N LEU A 122 -4.30 -15.63 2.11
CA LEU A 122 -3.75 -15.83 3.45
C LEU A 122 -4.40 -14.88 4.44
N GLN A 123 -4.84 -15.37 5.59
CA GLN A 123 -5.44 -14.58 6.64
C GLN A 123 -4.85 -14.92 8.01
N ALA A 124 -4.41 -13.89 8.74
CA ALA A 124 -4.08 -14.01 10.16
C ALA A 124 -4.87 -12.98 10.98
N TRP A 125 -5.45 -13.42 12.11
CA TRP A 125 -6.32 -12.57 12.93
C TRP A 125 -6.03 -12.72 14.43
N ALA A 126 -5.52 -11.66 15.05
CA ALA A 126 -5.43 -11.53 16.50
C ALA A 126 -6.75 -10.97 17.01
N SER A 127 -7.59 -11.84 17.60
CA SER A 127 -8.95 -11.44 17.98
C SER A 127 -9.05 -10.75 19.35
N ASP A 128 -8.03 -10.89 20.20
CA ASP A 128 -8.03 -10.36 21.56
C ASP A 128 -7.62 -8.88 21.60
N SER A 129 -8.58 -8.00 21.93
CA SER A 129 -8.34 -6.57 22.06
C SER A 129 -7.65 -6.13 23.35
N SER A 130 -7.28 -7.08 24.20
CA SER A 130 -6.39 -6.84 25.34
C SER A 130 -5.01 -7.46 25.12
N GLY A 131 -4.87 -8.27 24.06
CA GLY A 131 -3.65 -9.00 23.74
C GLY A 131 -2.56 -8.12 23.15
N ALA A 132 -1.34 -8.62 23.18
CA ALA A 132 -0.16 -8.03 22.52
C ALA A 132 0.43 -8.95 21.44
N ALA A 133 -0.38 -9.89 20.95
CA ALA A 133 0.02 -10.85 19.93
C ALA A 133 0.49 -10.16 18.66
N ASN A 134 1.61 -10.61 18.11
CA ASN A 134 2.13 -10.16 16.84
C ASN A 134 1.67 -11.08 15.71
N ILE A 135 1.49 -10.51 14.53
CA ILE A 135 1.19 -11.26 13.30
C ILE A 135 2.40 -11.13 12.37
N GLY A 136 2.90 -12.27 11.88
CA GLY A 136 3.90 -12.34 10.82
C GLY A 136 3.41 -13.20 9.66
N ILE A 137 3.28 -12.63 8.47
CA ILE A 137 2.99 -13.38 7.24
C ILE A 137 4.14 -13.24 6.26
N VAL A 138 4.66 -14.36 5.77
CA VAL A 138 5.74 -14.42 4.78
C VAL A 138 5.28 -15.23 3.58
N GLN A 139 5.11 -14.58 2.43
CA GLN A 139 4.98 -15.26 1.14
C GLN A 139 6.35 -15.35 0.47
N GLN A 140 6.79 -16.57 0.17
CA GLN A 140 8.08 -16.84 -0.45
C GLN A 140 8.03 -16.62 -1.97
N ALA A 141 9.20 -16.43 -2.58
CA ALA A 141 9.33 -16.34 -4.04
C ALA A 141 8.89 -17.65 -4.71
N ASN A 142 8.52 -17.55 -5.99
CA ASN A 142 8.01 -18.67 -6.81
C ASN A 142 6.69 -19.29 -6.29
N SER A 143 5.95 -18.57 -5.45
CA SER A 143 4.59 -18.92 -5.05
C SER A 143 3.58 -17.99 -5.71
N SER A 144 2.32 -18.41 -5.79
CA SER A 144 1.24 -17.58 -6.34
C SER A 144 0.04 -17.53 -5.40
N ILE A 145 -0.61 -16.37 -5.33
CA ILE A 145 -1.89 -16.18 -4.64
C ILE A 145 -2.83 -15.49 -5.62
N ASN A 146 -3.93 -16.14 -6.00
CA ASN A 146 -4.95 -15.59 -6.89
C ASN A 146 -6.28 -15.57 -6.15
N VAL A 147 -6.85 -14.38 -5.98
CA VAL A 147 -8.11 -14.19 -5.24
C VAL A 147 -9.10 -13.43 -6.09
N SER A 148 -10.31 -13.96 -6.24
CA SER A 148 -11.38 -13.30 -6.97
C SER A 148 -12.68 -13.27 -6.18
N GLY A 149 -13.36 -12.13 -6.23
CA GLY A 149 -14.58 -11.88 -5.48
C GLY A 149 -14.70 -10.41 -5.10
N MET A 150 -15.88 -10.00 -4.64
CA MET A 150 -16.01 -8.70 -3.96
C MET A 150 -15.09 -8.71 -2.74
N GLU A 151 -14.33 -7.64 -2.53
CA GLU A 151 -13.37 -7.52 -1.41
C GLU A 151 -12.36 -8.68 -1.35
N GLY A 152 -11.93 -9.21 -2.50
CA GLY A 152 -10.91 -10.26 -2.58
C GLY A 152 -9.53 -9.77 -2.13
N ILE A 153 -8.98 -10.36 -1.06
CA ILE A 153 -7.70 -9.98 -0.48
C ILE A 153 -6.67 -11.10 -0.65
N GLY A 154 -5.51 -10.81 -1.26
CA GLY A 154 -4.41 -11.75 -1.39
C GLY A 154 -3.85 -12.16 -0.04
N ILE A 155 -3.30 -11.20 0.71
CA ILE A 155 -2.78 -11.40 2.06
C ILE A 155 -3.42 -10.41 3.02
N TYR A 156 -4.05 -10.91 4.09
CA TYR A 156 -4.73 -10.11 5.09
C TYR A 156 -4.19 -10.39 6.49
N SER A 157 -3.91 -9.31 7.23
CA SER A 157 -3.66 -9.38 8.67
C SER A 157 -4.54 -8.38 9.42
N LEU A 158 -5.17 -8.85 10.48
CA LEU A 158 -5.97 -8.03 11.39
C LEU A 158 -5.46 -8.21 12.82
N ASN A 159 -4.87 -7.17 13.37
CA ASN A 159 -4.51 -7.11 14.77
C ASN A 159 -5.52 -6.27 15.53
N ASN A 160 -6.32 -6.91 16.39
CA ASN A 160 -7.18 -6.18 17.32
C ASN A 160 -6.48 -5.85 18.62
N GLY A 161 -5.23 -6.26 18.84
CA GLY A 161 -4.45 -6.05 20.06
C GLY A 161 -3.42 -4.92 19.94
N ALA A 162 -2.53 -4.82 20.92
CA ALA A 162 -1.42 -3.85 20.93
C ALA A 162 -0.17 -4.32 20.14
N GLY A 163 -0.23 -5.53 19.57
CA GLY A 163 0.87 -6.11 18.81
C GLY A 163 0.93 -5.59 17.37
N SER A 164 1.98 -5.97 16.66
CA SER A 164 2.19 -5.51 15.27
C SER A 164 1.65 -6.51 14.25
N ALA A 165 1.40 -6.04 13.02
CA ALA A 165 1.02 -6.86 11.88
C ALA A 165 2.03 -6.68 10.74
N THR A 166 2.94 -7.65 10.60
CA THR A 166 4.05 -7.60 9.64
C THR A 166 3.78 -8.55 8.48
N ILE A 167 3.85 -8.03 7.25
CA ILE A 167 3.73 -8.83 6.03
C ILE A 167 4.96 -8.65 5.16
N SER A 168 5.52 -9.76 4.67
CA SER A 168 6.59 -9.79 3.65
C SER A 168 6.18 -10.69 2.49
N ALA A 169 6.28 -10.19 1.26
CA ALA A 169 5.89 -10.92 0.07
C ALA A 169 6.97 -10.87 -1.02
N SER A 170 7.28 -12.04 -1.57
CA SER A 170 8.22 -12.22 -2.69
C SER A 170 7.63 -13.01 -3.86
N GLY A 171 6.38 -13.48 -3.74
CA GLY A 171 5.67 -14.23 -4.77
C GLY A 171 4.79 -13.35 -5.65
N SER A 172 3.96 -13.99 -6.47
CA SER A 172 2.93 -13.31 -7.26
C SER A 172 1.61 -13.25 -6.50
N ILE A 173 0.93 -12.11 -6.58
CA ILE A 173 -0.40 -11.89 -6.00
C ILE A 173 -1.28 -11.26 -7.08
N GLY A 174 -2.37 -11.92 -7.42
CA GLY A 174 -3.42 -11.41 -8.30
C GLY A 174 -4.73 -11.28 -7.53
N THR A 175 -5.35 -10.12 -7.57
CA THR A 175 -6.72 -9.95 -7.05
C THR A 175 -7.66 -9.37 -8.10
N ALA A 176 -8.92 -9.81 -8.08
CA ALA A 176 -9.94 -9.33 -8.99
C ALA A 176 -11.29 -9.14 -8.27
N GLY A 177 -12.00 -8.08 -8.66
CA GLY A 177 -13.30 -7.69 -8.07
C GLY A 177 -13.24 -6.38 -7.29
N PHE A 178 -14.41 -5.77 -7.10
CA PHE A 178 -14.57 -4.49 -6.39
C PHE A 178 -13.89 -4.52 -5.02
N ARG A 179 -13.06 -3.51 -4.71
CA ARG A 179 -12.21 -3.44 -3.51
C ARG A 179 -11.26 -4.62 -3.35
N GLY A 180 -10.67 -5.09 -4.45
CA GLY A 180 -9.63 -6.10 -4.40
C GLY A 180 -8.34 -5.57 -3.75
N TYR A 181 -7.82 -6.24 -2.73
CA TYR A 181 -6.58 -5.83 -2.04
C TYR A 181 -5.47 -6.84 -2.30
N GLY A 182 -4.31 -6.44 -2.82
CA GLY A 182 -3.16 -7.35 -2.92
C GLY A 182 -2.69 -7.79 -1.53
N ILE A 183 -2.29 -6.81 -0.72
CA ILE A 183 -1.87 -6.99 0.68
C ILE A 183 -2.57 -5.95 1.54
N ASN A 184 -3.18 -6.37 2.66
CA ASN A 184 -3.80 -5.49 3.64
C ASN A 184 -3.33 -5.85 5.06
N ALA A 185 -2.61 -4.93 5.70
CA ALA A 185 -2.21 -5.03 7.11
C ALA A 185 -2.95 -3.99 7.93
N TRP A 186 -3.76 -4.45 8.88
CA TRP A 186 -4.63 -3.59 9.67
C TRP A 186 -4.41 -3.80 11.18
N ASN A 187 -4.12 -2.72 11.88
CA ASN A 187 -4.19 -2.65 13.34
C ASN A 187 -5.32 -1.72 13.77
N THR A 188 -6.25 -2.20 14.62
CA THR A 188 -7.47 -1.46 15.00
C THR A 188 -7.38 -0.76 16.35
N LEU A 189 -6.46 -1.14 17.23
CA LEU A 189 -6.44 -0.61 18.59
C LEU A 189 -5.66 0.67 18.74
N THR A 190 -6.18 1.54 19.60
CA THR A 190 -5.67 2.90 19.85
C THR A 190 -4.23 2.98 20.37
N THR A 191 -3.66 1.89 20.90
CA THR A 191 -2.33 1.89 21.55
C THR A 191 -1.42 0.80 21.01
N GLY A 192 -0.22 1.19 20.59
CA GLY A 192 0.83 0.27 20.16
C GLY A 192 0.68 -0.20 18.71
N GLY A 193 1.44 -1.25 18.38
CA GLY A 193 1.42 -2.00 17.13
C GLY A 193 1.74 -1.22 15.84
N THR A 194 2.65 -1.73 15.02
CA THR A 194 2.91 -1.18 13.69
C THR A 194 2.36 -2.08 12.60
N THR A 195 2.17 -1.57 11.38
CA THR A 195 1.68 -2.34 10.23
C THR A 195 2.67 -2.36 9.05
N PRO A 196 3.91 -2.85 9.22
CA PRO A 196 4.90 -2.88 8.15
C PRO A 196 4.54 -3.90 7.06
N ILE A 197 4.53 -3.44 5.81
CA ILE A 197 4.43 -4.29 4.61
C ILE A 197 5.73 -4.20 3.82
N SER A 198 6.27 -5.33 3.38
CA SER A 198 7.44 -5.41 2.50
C SER A 198 7.12 -6.21 1.25
N LEU A 199 7.18 -5.60 0.07
CA LEU A 199 7.17 -6.29 -1.22
C LEU A 199 8.60 -6.35 -1.76
N THR A 200 9.19 -7.53 -1.84
CA THR A 200 10.59 -7.69 -2.30
C THR A 200 10.70 -7.57 -3.83
N GLU A 201 11.92 -7.54 -4.35
CA GLU A 201 12.19 -7.40 -5.80
C GLU A 201 11.58 -8.50 -6.67
N GLN A 202 11.35 -9.69 -6.11
CA GLN A 202 10.71 -10.80 -6.82
C GLN A 202 9.18 -10.73 -6.75
N GLY A 203 8.64 -9.91 -5.83
CA GLY A 203 7.22 -9.78 -5.59
C GLY A 203 6.50 -9.05 -6.72
N THR A 204 5.35 -9.58 -7.14
CA THR A 204 4.45 -8.92 -8.09
C THR A 204 3.04 -8.86 -7.53
N VAL A 205 2.38 -7.71 -7.67
CA VAL A 205 0.99 -7.52 -7.27
C VAL A 205 0.21 -6.95 -8.45
N VAL A 206 -0.88 -7.62 -8.84
CA VAL A 206 -1.82 -7.12 -9.85
C VAL A 206 -3.20 -7.06 -9.24
N THR A 207 -3.87 -5.91 -9.33
CA THR A 207 -5.26 -5.76 -8.88
C THR A 207 -6.17 -5.30 -10.02
N ASP A 208 -7.23 -6.07 -10.25
CA ASP A 208 -8.23 -5.88 -11.30
C ASP A 208 -9.62 -5.66 -10.68
N GLY A 209 -9.78 -4.52 -10.02
CA GLY A 209 -11.06 -4.10 -9.47
C GLY A 209 -11.10 -2.60 -9.20
N GLU A 210 -12.29 -2.00 -9.27
CA GLU A 210 -12.49 -0.62 -8.82
C GLU A 210 -12.27 -0.51 -7.31
N GLU A 211 -11.77 0.63 -6.83
CA GLU A 211 -11.39 0.84 -5.42
C GLU A 211 -10.35 -0.18 -4.90
N ALA A 212 -9.60 -0.83 -5.80
CA ALA A 212 -8.61 -1.83 -5.44
C ALA A 212 -7.31 -1.20 -4.93
N VAL A 213 -6.61 -1.86 -4.01
CA VAL A 213 -5.30 -1.37 -3.53
C VAL A 213 -4.26 -2.47 -3.60
N GLY A 214 -3.11 -2.18 -4.21
CA GLY A 214 -2.00 -3.15 -4.26
C GLY A 214 -1.49 -3.49 -2.86
N LEU A 215 -0.97 -2.49 -2.13
CA LEU A 215 -0.48 -2.60 -0.77
C LEU A 215 -1.19 -1.60 0.15
N TYR A 216 -1.85 -2.07 1.21
CA TYR A 216 -2.59 -1.23 2.14
C TYR A 216 -2.14 -1.45 3.59
N SER A 217 -1.35 -0.53 4.11
CA SER A 217 -0.89 -0.50 5.51
C SER A 217 -1.77 0.48 6.29
N LEU A 218 -2.64 -0.03 7.17
CA LEU A 218 -3.62 0.74 7.92
C LEU A 218 -3.39 0.62 9.43
N ASN A 219 -3.29 1.74 10.11
CA ASN A 219 -3.14 1.79 11.57
C ASN A 219 -4.15 2.79 12.17
N ASP A 220 -5.14 2.26 12.88
CA ASP A 220 -6.10 3.04 13.69
C ASP A 220 -5.56 3.30 15.11
N GLY A 221 -4.35 2.82 15.38
CA GLY A 221 -3.64 2.95 16.64
C GLY A 221 -2.70 4.12 16.77
N SER A 222 -1.78 4.00 17.72
CA SER A 222 -0.73 4.99 17.97
C SER A 222 0.59 4.67 17.25
N GLY A 223 0.68 3.51 16.59
CA GLY A 223 1.89 3.07 15.91
C GLY A 223 2.00 3.56 14.46
N ASP A 224 3.12 3.23 13.83
CA ASP A 224 3.42 3.58 12.44
C ASP A 224 2.66 2.67 11.45
N ALA A 225 2.37 3.21 10.27
CA ALA A 225 1.97 2.50 9.06
C ALA A 225 3.09 2.65 8.04
N SER A 226 3.68 1.55 7.57
CA SER A 226 4.85 1.60 6.70
C SER A 226 4.82 0.58 5.56
N ILE A 227 5.32 1.01 4.41
CA ILE A 227 5.49 0.17 3.22
C ILE A 227 6.93 0.28 2.72
N SER A 228 7.58 -0.87 2.53
CA SER A 228 8.84 -1.03 1.81
C SER A 228 8.56 -1.74 0.48
N LEU A 229 8.81 -1.06 -0.64
CA LEU A 229 8.48 -1.54 -1.97
C LEU A 229 9.74 -1.71 -2.80
N ALA A 230 10.00 -2.93 -3.27
CA ALA A 230 11.07 -3.23 -4.22
C ALA A 230 10.60 -4.03 -5.45
N GLY A 231 9.41 -4.60 -5.39
CA GLY A 231 8.79 -5.37 -6.47
C GLY A 231 7.94 -4.54 -7.44
N GLN A 232 7.02 -5.22 -8.11
CA GLN A 232 6.14 -4.64 -9.13
C GLN A 232 4.69 -4.57 -8.65
N ILE A 233 4.02 -3.45 -8.92
CA ILE A 233 2.59 -3.28 -8.67
C ILE A 233 1.90 -2.75 -9.92
N GLU A 234 0.80 -3.38 -10.33
CA GLU A 234 -0.09 -2.90 -11.38
C GLU A 234 -1.54 -2.86 -10.88
N THR A 235 -2.19 -1.70 -10.99
CA THR A 235 -3.62 -1.54 -10.70
C THR A 235 -4.36 -1.04 -11.93
N LEU A 236 -5.50 -1.66 -12.24
CA LEU A 236 -6.10 -1.56 -13.57
C LEU A 236 -7.32 -0.64 -13.69
N ASN A 237 -8.04 -0.37 -12.60
CA ASN A 237 -9.37 0.25 -12.66
C ASN A 237 -9.47 1.58 -11.88
N TYR A 238 -10.67 2.16 -11.91
CA TYR A 238 -11.01 3.42 -11.27
C TYR A 238 -10.76 3.41 -9.76
N SER A 239 -10.18 4.50 -9.25
CA SER A 239 -9.85 4.71 -7.84
C SER A 239 -8.98 3.58 -7.26
N SER A 240 -8.07 3.01 -8.08
CA SER A 240 -7.27 1.86 -7.68
C SER A 240 -5.82 2.24 -7.42
N ASP A 241 -5.45 2.39 -6.15
CA ASP A 241 -4.13 2.85 -5.71
C ASP A 241 -3.11 1.72 -5.66
N ALA A 242 -1.85 1.97 -6.03
CA ALA A 242 -0.84 0.93 -5.94
C ALA A 242 -0.37 0.69 -4.49
N ALA A 243 -0.04 1.73 -3.73
CA ALA A 243 0.38 1.58 -2.33
C ALA A 243 -0.16 2.71 -1.44
N ILE A 244 -0.78 2.35 -0.32
CA ILE A 244 -1.32 3.28 0.68
C ILE A 244 -0.77 2.96 2.08
N ALA A 245 -0.11 3.93 2.71
CA ALA A 245 0.19 3.91 4.14
C ALA A 245 -0.72 4.92 4.87
N TYR A 246 -1.54 4.47 5.81
CA TYR A 246 -2.64 5.24 6.37
C TYR A 246 -2.71 5.15 7.90
N ILE A 247 -2.56 6.31 8.55
CA ILE A 247 -2.96 6.53 9.96
C ILE A 247 -4.30 7.25 10.02
N THR A 248 -5.31 6.65 10.65
CA THR A 248 -6.67 7.25 10.78
C THR A 248 -6.87 7.97 12.11
N ASN A 249 -6.16 7.56 13.17
CA ASN A 249 -6.40 8.07 14.52
C ASN A 249 -5.85 9.48 14.71
N ALA A 250 -6.76 10.41 14.98
CA ALA A 250 -6.46 11.83 15.12
C ALA A 250 -5.48 12.19 16.26
N SER A 251 -5.34 11.31 17.26
CA SER A 251 -4.40 11.50 18.37
C SER A 251 -3.08 10.73 18.19
N SER A 252 -2.94 9.94 17.13
CA SER A 252 -1.75 9.11 16.90
C SER A 252 -0.51 9.95 16.63
N ALA A 253 0.57 9.68 17.34
CA ALA A 253 1.90 10.19 17.01
C ALA A 253 2.63 9.32 15.97
N GLY A 254 1.99 8.24 15.52
CA GLY A 254 2.49 7.35 14.49
C GLY A 254 2.61 8.05 13.14
N ASN A 255 3.52 7.52 12.32
CA ASN A 255 3.89 8.08 11.03
C ASN A 255 3.40 7.18 9.90
N ALA A 256 3.03 7.79 8.78
CA ALA A 256 2.74 7.07 7.54
C ALA A 256 3.95 7.17 6.61
N ARG A 257 4.58 6.04 6.28
CA ARG A 257 5.83 6.01 5.51
C ARG A 257 5.76 5.06 4.32
N ILE A 258 6.25 5.49 3.16
CA ILE A 258 6.47 4.63 2.00
C ILE A 258 7.92 4.80 1.53
N SER A 259 8.64 3.69 1.36
CA SER A 259 9.99 3.67 0.79
C SER A 259 10.02 2.72 -0.41
N ALA A 260 10.15 3.27 -1.61
CA ALA A 260 10.32 2.50 -2.84
C ALA A 260 11.80 2.46 -3.25
N SER A 261 12.36 1.26 -3.47
CA SER A 261 13.73 1.06 -3.93
C SER A 261 13.91 1.46 -5.41
N GLU A 262 15.14 1.37 -5.91
CA GLU A 262 15.46 1.55 -7.34
C GLU A 262 14.83 0.48 -8.25
N SER A 263 14.60 -0.72 -7.72
CA SER A 263 13.97 -1.86 -8.41
C SER A 263 12.44 -1.77 -8.46
N ALA A 264 11.83 -0.88 -7.66
CA ALA A 264 10.39 -0.71 -7.62
C ALA A 264 9.82 -0.23 -8.96
N SER A 265 8.74 -0.89 -9.42
CA SER A 265 7.98 -0.51 -10.61
C SER A 265 6.49 -0.46 -10.31
N VAL A 266 5.90 0.72 -10.44
CA VAL A 266 4.48 0.97 -10.12
C VAL A 266 3.75 1.45 -11.37
N THR A 267 2.61 0.84 -11.68
CA THR A 267 1.70 1.29 -12.74
C THR A 267 0.28 1.36 -12.20
N THR A 268 -0.39 2.51 -12.37
CA THR A 268 -1.84 2.65 -12.14
C THR A 268 -2.51 3.18 -13.40
N LYS A 269 -3.68 2.63 -13.76
CA LYS A 269 -4.33 2.95 -15.05
C LYS A 269 -5.67 3.68 -14.97
N GLY A 270 -6.37 3.61 -13.83
CA GLY A 270 -7.69 4.23 -13.70
C GLY A 270 -7.66 5.68 -13.22
N ASP A 271 -8.75 6.40 -13.46
CA ASP A 271 -8.94 7.74 -12.90
C ASP A 271 -8.91 7.71 -11.37
N ILE A 272 -8.46 8.81 -10.77
CA ILE A 272 -8.37 9.01 -9.31
C ILE A 272 -7.45 7.97 -8.64
N SER A 273 -6.48 7.42 -9.38
CA SER A 273 -5.56 6.40 -8.87
C SER A 273 -4.21 7.01 -8.53
N ASN A 274 -3.65 6.66 -7.38
CA ASN A 274 -2.35 7.12 -6.93
C ASN A 274 -1.31 6.00 -7.03
N GLY A 275 -0.10 6.32 -7.47
CA GLY A 275 1.02 5.38 -7.42
C GLY A 275 1.40 5.07 -5.98
N LEU A 276 1.94 6.07 -5.27
CA LEU A 276 2.26 5.97 -3.84
C LEU A 276 1.47 7.01 -3.05
N TRP A 277 0.74 6.59 -2.03
CA TRP A 277 -0.07 7.50 -1.20
C TRP A 277 0.19 7.29 0.30
N ALA A 278 0.85 8.25 0.94
CA ALA A 278 1.01 8.27 2.39
C ALA A 278 0.08 9.32 3.02
N LEU A 279 -0.66 8.91 4.05
CA LEU A 279 -1.80 9.62 4.59
C LEU A 279 -1.81 9.56 6.13
N ASN A 280 -1.86 10.73 6.78
CA ASN A 280 -1.89 10.81 8.24
C ASN A 280 -2.97 11.78 8.74
N PHE A 281 -3.94 11.25 9.48
CA PHE A 281 -4.93 12.03 10.22
C PHE A 281 -4.52 12.29 11.67
N GLY A 282 -3.43 11.70 12.15
CA GLY A 282 -2.83 11.93 13.45
C GLY A 282 -1.91 13.15 13.49
N LEU A 283 -1.03 13.15 14.49
CA LEU A 283 -0.04 14.18 14.82
C LEU A 283 1.35 13.88 14.25
N GLY A 284 1.58 12.66 13.77
CA GLY A 284 2.86 12.24 13.21
C GLY A 284 3.11 12.76 11.79
N GLU A 285 4.22 12.29 11.24
CA GLU A 285 4.73 12.71 9.93
C GLU A 285 4.16 11.85 8.79
N VAL A 286 4.36 12.35 7.57
CA VAL A 286 4.16 11.63 6.32
C VAL A 286 5.45 11.72 5.53
N SER A 287 6.01 10.58 5.14
CA SER A 287 7.18 10.56 4.25
C SER A 287 7.06 9.53 3.13
N VAL A 288 7.40 9.96 1.91
CA VAL A 288 7.57 9.07 0.75
C VAL A 288 8.98 9.22 0.21
N ALA A 289 9.75 8.14 0.17
CA ALA A 289 11.02 8.07 -0.53
C ALA A 289 10.88 7.15 -1.74
N SER A 290 11.35 7.55 -2.92
CA SER A 290 11.26 6.71 -4.12
C SER A 290 12.56 6.74 -4.92
N GLY A 291 13.12 5.56 -5.16
CA GLY A 291 14.19 5.29 -6.14
C GLY A 291 13.67 4.72 -7.47
N GLY A 292 12.40 4.29 -7.52
CA GLY A 292 11.87 3.46 -8.61
C GLY A 292 11.23 4.23 -9.76
N THR A 293 10.51 3.48 -10.60
CA THR A 293 9.69 4.03 -11.70
C THR A 293 8.22 3.95 -11.34
N ILE A 294 7.51 5.08 -11.48
CA ILE A 294 6.08 5.20 -11.21
C ILE A 294 5.39 5.74 -12.46
N THR A 295 4.44 4.99 -13.00
CA THR A 295 3.58 5.42 -14.10
C THR A 295 2.14 5.48 -13.62
N THR A 296 1.46 6.60 -13.84
CA THR A 296 0.04 6.74 -13.49
C THR A 296 -0.71 7.33 -14.66
N ASP A 297 -1.72 6.64 -15.16
CA ASP A 297 -2.65 7.16 -16.15
C ASP A 297 -4.03 7.40 -15.49
N GLY A 298 -4.80 8.34 -16.03
CA GLY A 298 -6.14 8.67 -15.56
C GLY A 298 -6.29 10.10 -15.04
N ALA A 299 -7.50 10.64 -15.13
CA ALA A 299 -7.84 11.96 -14.60
C ALA A 299 -7.68 12.00 -13.08
N SER A 300 -7.11 13.09 -12.56
CA SER A 300 -6.83 13.31 -11.14
C SER A 300 -5.93 12.24 -10.49
N SER A 301 -5.26 11.41 -11.29
CA SER A 301 -4.29 10.41 -10.83
C SER A 301 -2.96 11.07 -10.47
N ASN A 302 -2.30 10.58 -9.42
CA ASN A 302 -1.05 11.18 -8.92
C ASN A 302 0.08 10.15 -8.84
N GLY A 303 1.28 10.49 -9.30
CA GLY A 303 2.45 9.63 -9.13
C GLY A 303 2.73 9.36 -7.65
N ILE A 304 3.00 10.41 -6.90
CA ILE A 304 3.18 10.38 -5.44
C ILE A 304 2.25 11.38 -4.77
N ARG A 305 1.60 10.95 -3.69
CA ARG A 305 0.72 11.76 -2.85
C ARG A 305 1.09 11.65 -1.37
N ALA A 306 1.33 12.78 -0.71
CA ALA A 306 1.66 12.87 0.72
C ALA A 306 0.71 13.84 1.42
N ASN A 307 -0.07 13.35 2.39
CA ASN A 307 -1.16 14.11 3.01
C ASN A 307 -1.13 14.06 4.54
N ILE A 308 -1.04 15.23 5.17
CA ILE A 308 -1.43 15.41 6.57
C ILE A 308 -2.75 16.19 6.61
N TYR A 309 -3.80 15.58 7.14
CA TYR A 309 -5.13 16.21 7.23
C TYR A 309 -5.42 16.86 8.58
N ASN A 310 -4.63 16.57 9.60
CA ASN A 310 -4.81 17.12 10.94
C ASN A 310 -4.21 18.52 11.05
N SER A 311 -5.06 19.52 11.29
CA SER A 311 -4.61 20.91 11.45
C SER A 311 -3.80 21.16 12.72
N ALA A 312 -3.87 20.26 13.71
CA ALA A 312 -3.06 20.32 14.92
C ALA A 312 -1.70 19.61 14.77
N SER A 313 -1.48 18.87 13.68
CA SER A 313 -0.21 18.17 13.47
C SER A 313 0.94 19.16 13.26
N ALA A 314 2.03 18.94 13.98
CA ALA A 314 3.32 19.57 13.72
C ALA A 314 4.22 18.73 12.79
N GLY A 315 3.73 17.55 12.38
CA GLY A 315 4.45 16.62 11.52
C GLY A 315 4.73 17.21 10.13
N GLN A 316 5.87 16.80 9.57
CA GLN A 316 6.25 17.14 8.20
C GLN A 316 5.55 16.22 7.19
N ALA A 317 5.15 16.78 6.04
CA ALA A 317 4.79 16.01 4.85
C ALA A 317 5.92 16.13 3.83
N ALA A 318 6.64 15.04 3.58
CA ALA A 318 7.86 15.06 2.75
C ALA A 318 7.84 14.01 1.63
N VAL A 319 8.34 14.40 0.46
CA VAL A 319 8.67 13.49 -0.64
C VAL A 319 10.13 13.64 -1.03
N SER A 320 10.86 12.53 -1.11
CA SER A 320 12.26 12.47 -1.55
C SER A 320 12.39 11.55 -2.75
N MET A 321 12.73 12.11 -3.91
CA MET A 321 13.08 11.36 -5.10
C MET A 321 14.59 11.10 -5.09
N LEU A 322 14.99 9.83 -5.03
CA LEU A 322 16.38 9.39 -5.04
C LEU A 322 16.96 9.43 -6.45
N ALA A 323 18.29 9.46 -6.58
CA ALA A 323 18.95 9.57 -7.87
C ALA A 323 18.47 8.50 -8.87
N GLY A 324 18.10 8.92 -10.08
CA GLY A 324 17.58 8.02 -11.12
C GLY A 324 16.07 7.73 -11.07
N ALA A 325 15.37 8.08 -9.98
CA ALA A 325 13.94 7.85 -9.85
C ALA A 325 13.12 8.58 -10.91
N ARG A 326 12.00 7.97 -11.33
CA ARG A 326 11.17 8.46 -12.44
C ARG A 326 9.67 8.39 -12.13
N ILE A 327 8.97 9.47 -12.45
CA ILE A 327 7.51 9.56 -12.43
C ILE A 327 7.02 10.01 -13.81
N ASP A 328 6.09 9.26 -14.41
CA ASP A 328 5.33 9.65 -15.60
C ASP A 328 3.82 9.62 -15.26
N SER A 329 3.20 10.80 -15.12
CA SER A 329 1.78 10.92 -14.79
C SER A 329 0.98 11.55 -15.93
N LYS A 330 -0.13 10.93 -16.36
CA LYS A 330 -0.95 11.40 -17.48
C LYS A 330 -2.42 11.46 -17.13
N GLY A 331 -3.03 12.62 -17.35
CA GLY A 331 -4.46 12.84 -17.18
C GLY A 331 -4.79 14.28 -16.85
N THR A 332 -6.04 14.67 -17.08
CA THR A 332 -6.55 15.96 -16.63
C THR A 332 -6.42 16.07 -15.11
N GLU A 333 -5.89 17.18 -14.60
CA GLU A 333 -5.63 17.39 -13.16
C GLU A 333 -4.66 16.39 -12.51
N ALA A 334 -3.91 15.61 -13.31
CA ALA A 334 -2.91 14.69 -12.78
C ALA A 334 -1.72 15.45 -12.18
N ASN A 335 -1.15 14.92 -11.09
CA ASN A 335 0.08 15.47 -10.50
C ASN A 335 1.19 14.42 -10.52
N GLY A 336 2.43 14.85 -10.81
CA GLY A 336 3.57 13.97 -10.62
C GLY A 336 3.78 13.72 -9.13
N ILE A 337 3.89 14.81 -8.37
CA ILE A 337 3.99 14.81 -6.91
C ILE A 337 2.98 15.80 -6.32
N LEU A 338 2.14 15.34 -5.40
CA LEU A 338 1.20 16.16 -4.63
C LEU A 338 1.50 16.05 -3.14
N VAL A 339 1.86 17.18 -2.52
CA VAL A 339 2.06 17.28 -1.07
C VAL A 339 1.05 18.26 -0.48
N ASN A 340 0.31 17.83 0.53
CA ASN A 340 -0.65 18.66 1.23
C ASN A 340 -0.52 18.47 2.75
N ASN A 341 -0.20 19.55 3.46
CA ASN A 341 -0.12 19.57 4.92
C ASN A 341 -1.08 20.62 5.51
N ARG A 342 -2.20 20.16 6.07
CA ARG A 342 -3.13 21.03 6.80
C ARG A 342 -2.62 21.43 8.18
N GLY A 343 -1.63 20.70 8.72
CA GLY A 343 -0.95 21.01 9.97
C GLY A 343 0.03 22.17 9.83
N VAL A 344 0.69 22.52 10.94
CA VAL A 344 1.67 23.62 11.03
C VAL A 344 3.09 23.21 10.63
N GLY A 345 3.31 21.91 10.41
CA GLY A 345 4.59 21.37 9.96
C GLY A 345 4.95 21.77 8.51
N ALA A 346 6.18 21.45 8.12
CA ALA A 346 6.65 21.72 6.77
C ALA A 346 6.03 20.77 5.72
N SER A 347 5.99 21.23 4.48
CA SER A 347 5.69 20.46 3.28
C SER A 347 6.90 20.56 2.35
N SER A 348 7.49 19.44 1.95
CA SER A 348 8.75 19.49 1.19
C SER A 348 8.85 18.45 0.11
N VAL A 349 9.43 18.84 -1.03
CA VAL A 349 9.88 17.91 -2.07
C VAL A 349 11.38 18.10 -2.30
N SER A 350 12.13 17.01 -2.27
CA SER A 350 13.57 16.97 -2.60
C SER A 350 13.80 16.06 -3.79
N LEU A 351 14.39 16.59 -4.85
CA LEU A 351 14.77 15.86 -6.05
C LEU A 351 16.29 15.75 -6.12
N GLN A 352 16.81 14.54 -5.99
CA GLN A 352 18.24 14.27 -6.21
C GLN A 352 18.59 14.35 -7.70
N ALA A 353 19.90 14.35 -7.98
CA ALA A 353 20.40 14.40 -9.35
C ALA A 353 19.79 13.30 -10.24
N ARG A 354 19.52 13.65 -11.50
CA ARG A 354 19.00 12.72 -12.52
C ARG A 354 17.65 12.07 -12.17
N THR A 355 16.82 12.75 -11.41
CA THR A 355 15.41 12.39 -11.23
C THR A 355 14.54 12.97 -12.33
N PHE A 356 13.42 12.32 -12.66
CA PHE A 356 12.52 12.76 -13.72
C PHE A 356 11.06 12.77 -13.23
N VAL A 357 10.41 13.94 -13.28
CA VAL A 357 8.98 14.09 -13.00
C VAL A 357 8.32 14.65 -14.26
N MET A 358 7.62 13.79 -14.99
CA MET A 358 6.98 14.11 -16.27
C MET A 358 5.47 14.01 -16.12
N THR A 359 4.77 15.08 -16.45
CA THR A 359 3.31 15.15 -16.35
C THR A 359 2.68 15.66 -17.63
N SER A 360 1.50 15.13 -17.97
CA SER A 360 0.75 15.57 -19.15
C SER A 360 -0.76 15.55 -18.91
N GLY A 361 -1.46 16.56 -19.42
CA GLY A 361 -2.91 16.72 -19.30
C GLY A 361 -3.31 18.16 -19.00
N ALA A 362 -4.58 18.49 -19.24
CA ALA A 362 -5.11 19.80 -18.88
C ALA A 362 -5.07 19.98 -17.35
N ARG A 363 -4.60 21.12 -16.87
CA ARG A 363 -4.47 21.45 -15.44
C ARG A 363 -3.58 20.46 -14.68
N ALA A 364 -2.65 19.79 -15.36
CA ALA A 364 -1.68 18.89 -14.73
C ALA A 364 -0.52 19.65 -14.09
N TYR A 365 0.02 19.12 -12.99
CA TYR A 365 1.17 19.71 -12.31
C TYR A 365 2.32 18.71 -12.20
N GLY A 366 3.55 19.14 -12.49
CA GLY A 366 4.74 18.35 -12.16
C GLY A 366 4.80 18.09 -10.66
N ILE A 367 4.85 19.18 -9.90
CA ILE A 367 4.85 19.20 -8.44
C ILE A 367 3.83 20.20 -7.92
N SER A 368 2.99 19.79 -6.98
CA SER A 368 2.05 20.64 -6.26
C SER A 368 2.29 20.51 -4.75
N ILE A 369 2.66 21.61 -4.08
CA ILE A 369 2.88 21.66 -2.63
C ILE A 369 1.91 22.67 -2.03
N THR A 370 1.08 22.24 -1.10
CA THR A 370 0.17 23.12 -0.34
C THR A 370 0.36 22.87 1.15
N GLY A 371 0.60 23.92 1.94
CA GLY A 371 0.70 23.76 3.39
C GLY A 371 0.44 25.03 4.19
N THR A 372 0.23 24.90 5.50
CA THR A 372 0.13 26.08 6.37
C THR A 372 1.49 26.51 6.92
N GLY A 373 2.42 25.57 7.11
CA GLY A 373 3.81 25.83 7.48
C GLY A 373 4.67 26.32 6.30
N THR A 374 5.89 25.79 6.21
CA THR A 374 6.79 26.07 5.07
C THR A 374 6.49 25.12 3.92
N ALA A 375 6.43 25.62 2.68
CA ALA A 375 6.49 24.80 1.46
C ALA A 375 7.88 24.90 0.84
N SER A 376 8.59 23.79 0.68
CA SER A 376 9.94 23.77 0.08
C SER A 376 10.07 22.83 -1.12
N LEU A 377 10.76 23.31 -2.16
CA LEU A 377 11.20 22.51 -3.30
C LEU A 377 12.71 22.64 -3.45
N ARG A 378 13.43 21.52 -3.32
CA ARG A 378 14.85 21.42 -3.63
C ARG A 378 15.04 20.53 -4.85
N GLN A 379 15.73 21.05 -5.86
CA GLN A 379 15.99 20.36 -7.11
C GLN A 379 17.51 20.37 -7.41
N GLU A 380 18.16 19.21 -7.40
CA GLU A 380 19.59 19.08 -7.72
C GLU A 380 19.85 19.10 -9.24
N GLU A 381 21.13 19.24 -9.62
CA GLU A 381 21.56 19.28 -11.03
C GLU A 381 21.09 18.04 -11.82
N ALA A 382 20.83 18.23 -13.11
CA ALA A 382 20.39 17.19 -14.05
C ALA A 382 19.05 16.49 -13.73
N SER A 383 18.33 16.88 -12.67
CA SER A 383 16.93 16.50 -12.48
C SER A 383 16.01 17.30 -13.42
N VAL A 384 14.87 16.71 -13.79
CA VAL A 384 13.90 17.29 -14.72
C VAL A 384 12.50 17.29 -14.11
N ILE A 385 11.85 18.45 -14.15
CA ILE A 385 10.40 18.57 -13.94
C ILE A 385 9.77 19.09 -15.23
N SER A 386 8.78 18.38 -15.74
CA SER A 386 8.05 18.77 -16.94
C SER A 386 6.55 18.55 -16.78
N ALA A 387 5.78 19.53 -17.22
CA ALA A 387 4.32 19.46 -17.29
C ALA A 387 3.86 19.96 -18.66
N SER A 388 2.87 19.31 -19.26
CA SER A 388 2.35 19.70 -20.57
C SER A 388 0.83 19.60 -20.61
N GLY A 389 0.20 20.54 -21.31
CA GLY A 389 -1.26 20.64 -21.43
C GLY A 389 -1.76 22.05 -21.22
N GLU A 390 -3.06 22.26 -21.41
CA GLU A 390 -3.70 23.54 -21.11
C GLU A 390 -3.61 23.82 -19.59
N GLN A 391 -3.18 25.01 -19.19
CA GLN A 391 -3.08 25.40 -17.76
C GLN A 391 -2.23 24.45 -16.90
N SER A 392 -1.25 23.78 -17.49
CA SER A 392 -0.31 22.92 -16.74
C SER A 392 0.88 23.70 -16.21
N PHE A 393 1.41 23.31 -15.04
CA PHE A 393 2.57 23.97 -14.41
C PHE A 393 3.62 22.94 -13.96
N ALA A 394 4.90 23.24 -14.17
CA ALA A 394 5.95 22.36 -13.68
C ALA A 394 5.96 22.28 -12.15
N ALA A 395 5.80 23.43 -11.47
CA ALA A 395 5.71 23.49 -10.02
C ALA A 395 4.69 24.55 -9.56
N ASN A 396 3.85 24.17 -8.61
CA ASN A 396 2.89 25.05 -7.92
C ASN A 396 3.07 24.92 -6.41
N LEU A 397 3.49 26.00 -5.75
CA LEU A 397 3.75 26.01 -4.31
C LEU A 397 2.88 27.08 -3.64
N THR A 398 2.11 26.65 -2.64
CA THR A 398 1.27 27.53 -1.81
C THR A 398 1.55 27.28 -0.33
N ALA A 399 1.91 28.34 0.40
CA ALA A 399 2.13 28.26 1.84
C ALA A 399 1.54 29.46 2.57
N ALA A 400 1.00 29.23 3.78
CA ALA A 400 0.62 30.34 4.66
C ALA A 400 1.82 30.96 5.39
N GLY A 401 2.84 30.16 5.69
CA GLY A 401 4.09 30.60 6.27
C GLY A 401 5.07 31.13 5.22
N TYR A 402 5.98 30.26 4.77
CA TYR A 402 7.10 30.60 3.89
C TYR A 402 7.19 29.64 2.71
N VAL A 403 7.64 30.14 1.55
CA VAL A 403 7.94 29.31 0.37
C VAL A 403 9.44 29.36 0.10
N ASP A 404 10.08 28.20 0.07
CA ASP A 404 11.51 28.03 -0.23
C ASP A 404 11.70 27.25 -1.55
N VAL A 405 12.44 27.81 -2.49
CA VAL A 405 12.70 27.17 -3.79
C VAL A 405 14.18 27.26 -4.12
N ASN A 406 14.83 26.10 -4.22
CA ASN A 406 16.23 25.98 -4.61
C ASN A 406 16.34 25.04 -5.82
N ILE A 407 16.71 25.57 -6.98
CA ILE A 407 16.73 24.84 -8.25
C ILE A 407 18.12 24.92 -8.88
N ALA A 408 18.72 23.76 -9.07
CA ALA A 408 19.93 23.55 -9.85
C ALA A 408 19.67 22.70 -11.13
N GLY A 409 18.46 22.15 -11.29
CA GLY A 409 18.07 21.29 -12.41
C GLY A 409 17.39 22.01 -13.59
N VAL A 410 16.88 21.25 -14.55
CA VAL A 410 16.19 21.76 -15.75
C VAL A 410 14.67 21.70 -15.56
N GLN A 411 13.95 22.70 -16.04
CA GLN A 411 12.48 22.71 -16.05
C GLN A 411 11.92 23.05 -17.43
N ARG A 412 10.83 22.38 -17.85
CA ARG A 412 10.23 22.56 -19.19
C ARG A 412 8.71 22.34 -19.21
N PRO A 413 7.89 23.32 -19.65
CA PRO A 413 8.16 24.76 -19.70
C PRO A 413 8.29 25.33 -18.27
N VAL A 414 9.09 26.39 -18.12
CA VAL A 414 9.32 27.02 -16.81
C VAL A 414 8.13 27.92 -16.47
N VAL A 415 7.10 27.37 -15.84
CA VAL A 415 6.01 28.16 -15.25
C VAL A 415 5.89 27.79 -13.78
N PHE A 416 6.31 28.72 -12.92
CA PHE A 416 6.09 28.66 -11.49
C PHE A 416 4.85 29.45 -11.13
N SER A 417 4.00 28.86 -10.29
CA SER A 417 3.02 29.58 -9.50
C SER A 417 3.46 29.51 -8.03
N VAL A 418 3.78 30.66 -7.45
CA VAL A 418 4.17 30.77 -6.04
C VAL A 418 3.23 31.76 -5.36
N LEU A 419 2.48 31.28 -4.37
CA LEU A 419 1.61 32.11 -3.56
C LEU A 419 1.96 31.96 -2.07
N ALA A 420 2.43 33.04 -1.47
CA ALA A 420 2.64 33.14 -0.01
C ALA A 420 1.63 34.12 0.57
N SER A 421 0.75 33.68 1.47
CA SER A 421 -0.18 34.59 2.14
C SER A 421 0.55 35.34 3.25
N ARG A 422 0.67 36.67 3.14
CA ARG A 422 1.33 37.46 4.19
C ARG A 422 0.40 37.67 5.40
N PRO A 423 0.83 37.39 6.63
CA PRO A 423 0.19 37.96 7.80
C PRO A 423 0.43 39.49 7.79
N SER A 424 -0.63 40.26 8.01
CA SER A 424 -0.76 41.70 7.72
C SER A 424 0.14 42.67 8.52
N ARG A 425 1.22 42.22 9.16
CA ARG A 425 2.00 43.03 10.13
C ARG A 425 3.53 42.93 10.08
N LEU A 426 4.15 42.30 9.07
CA LEU A 426 5.62 42.25 8.97
C LEU A 426 6.17 43.02 7.76
N PRO A 427 7.33 43.70 7.91
CA PRO A 427 8.00 44.39 6.80
C PRO A 427 8.47 43.40 5.73
N PRO A 428 8.62 43.83 4.47
CA PRO A 428 8.95 42.96 3.35
C PRO A 428 10.31 42.27 3.55
N ILE A 429 10.30 40.93 3.60
CA ILE A 429 11.51 40.10 3.48
C ILE A 429 11.82 39.94 1.98
N PRO A 430 13.08 40.11 1.54
CA PRO A 430 13.44 39.93 0.14
C PRO A 430 13.19 38.48 -0.30
N MET A 431 12.44 38.31 -1.39
CA MET A 431 12.34 37.05 -2.12
C MET A 431 13.68 36.83 -2.85
N CYS A 432 14.56 35.99 -2.29
CA CYS A 432 15.82 35.64 -2.91
C CYS A 432 15.60 34.59 -4.01
N LEU A 433 15.17 35.03 -5.19
CA LEU A 433 15.36 34.27 -6.42
C LEU A 433 16.83 34.44 -6.85
N SER A 434 17.69 33.52 -6.41
CA SER A 434 19.06 33.41 -6.92
C SER A 434 19.02 32.62 -8.23
N ASP A 435 18.88 33.32 -9.35
CA ASP A 435 18.92 32.71 -10.68
C ASP A 435 20.25 33.03 -11.38
N ARG A 436 20.92 31.99 -11.90
CA ARG A 436 22.11 32.12 -12.77
C ARG A 436 21.77 31.98 -14.26
N ALA A 437 20.51 31.80 -14.66
CA ALA A 437 20.13 31.69 -16.07
C ALA A 437 18.65 32.00 -16.37
N GLY A 438 18.34 33.27 -16.69
CA GLY A 438 17.21 33.62 -17.59
C GLY A 438 16.14 34.56 -17.01
N ARG A 439 15.61 35.44 -17.87
CA ARG A 439 14.60 36.47 -17.51
C ARG A 439 13.22 35.86 -17.19
N PHE A 440 12.59 36.32 -16.11
CA PHE A 440 11.21 36.01 -15.74
C PHE A 440 10.24 37.20 -15.97
N GLN A 441 9.01 36.88 -16.38
CA GLN A 441 7.82 37.73 -16.20
C GLN A 441 6.95 37.13 -15.09
N ALA A 442 6.78 37.86 -13.99
CA ALA A 442 5.81 37.50 -12.95
C ALA A 442 4.42 38.04 -13.35
N GLY A 443 3.49 37.15 -13.67
CA GLY A 443 2.08 37.49 -13.89
C GLY A 443 1.31 37.56 -12.57
N GLY A 444 1.51 38.62 -11.79
CA GLY A 444 0.70 38.88 -10.60
C GLY A 444 -0.68 39.44 -10.97
N ARG A 445 -1.76 38.66 -10.79
CA ARG A 445 -3.13 39.18 -10.88
C ARG A 445 -3.58 39.61 -9.49
N SER A 446 -3.52 40.91 -9.24
CA SER A 446 -4.11 41.55 -8.05
C SER A 446 -5.64 41.53 -8.18
N THR A 447 -6.35 40.81 -7.32
CA THR A 447 -7.77 41.07 -7.06
C THR A 447 -7.86 42.10 -5.95
N SER A 448 -8.34 43.30 -6.31
CA SER A 448 -8.68 44.41 -5.41
C SER A 448 -9.87 44.08 -4.52
#